data_AF-A0A951YG48-F1
#
_entry.id   AF-A0A951YG48-F1
#
_cell.length_a   1.000
_cell.length_b   1.000
_cell.length_c   1.000
_cell.angle_alpha   90.00
_cell.angle_beta   90.00
_cell.angle_gamma   90.00
#
_symmetry.space_group_name_H-M   'P 1'
#
loop_
_entity.id
_entity.type
_entity.pdbx_description
1 polymer ?
#
loop_
_entity_poly.entity_id
_entity_poly.type
_entity_poly.pdbx_seq_one_letter_code
_entity_poly.pdbx_strand_id
1 'polypeptide(L)'
;MTTATLFLIIVAVAGVSSLRWATRLAPLPNEFPLMTSLATAAAGVAAMATSGAWRAPAPLMGVLVVLTPLYVFGPLGLVALVRAGAWRAARALVGLLYRTKGGRDAVGRLLAQAAIHRGDGEAALALTARHDPVLLAQAYLLTGDFQRVLDLEQPPAAWGADNAHLVSAARVEALLALGHVEQARRETQNLRTRFEAGKQGPLGYRAVVLSEARLAAQAGDLAATKALVERPLAGVAPATLYAILGTAAERGGAKTAAVSAFSAAYMASSGPSRERYAARLAALGAAPPTPAARLARRPLATYSLGAVLAAAYLAQVLVDRYVGVLSVRGQGIYASNVIAAFVQGLPGVPFADAWWRYLTYAFLHGSVLHIGLNLWVLVDIGRLYERRRGWGDLLAAFTVGTAVGALATTLFQAGQALVLVGASGGILGVAGALLAEAALSRAPADRLLLRGLLQWVALLVVFSIAVPGVSLWGHVGGLAGGFAYGVVRLRAGVGPRFAQASGWFCALLLALAVVSALTSIVPLLP
;
A
#
# COMPACT_ATOMS: atom_id res chain seq x y z
N MET A 1 -16.13 -23.17 -12.90
CA MET A 1 -15.41 -22.92 -11.62
C MET A 1 -16.25 -21.97 -10.78
N THR A 2 -16.51 -22.27 -9.51
CA THR A 2 -17.39 -21.40 -8.67
C THR A 2 -16.61 -20.21 -8.09
N THR A 3 -17.32 -19.14 -7.68
CA THR A 3 -16.71 -17.98 -6.99
C THR A 3 -15.98 -18.40 -5.71
N ALA A 4 -16.52 -19.39 -4.98
CA ALA A 4 -15.88 -19.96 -3.79
C ALA A 4 -14.58 -20.69 -4.13
N THR A 5 -14.58 -21.48 -5.22
CA THR A 5 -13.36 -22.16 -5.71
C THR A 5 -12.28 -21.15 -6.10
N LEU A 6 -12.62 -20.11 -6.85
CA LEU A 6 -11.67 -19.04 -7.21
C LEU A 6 -11.12 -18.33 -5.96
N PHE A 7 -11.97 -18.02 -4.99
CA PHE A 7 -11.56 -17.40 -3.75
C PHE A 7 -10.58 -18.29 -2.94
N LEU A 8 -10.85 -19.59 -2.83
CA LEU A 8 -9.94 -20.53 -2.16
C LEU A 8 -8.61 -20.72 -2.90
N ILE A 9 -8.59 -20.64 -4.24
CA ILE A 9 -7.33 -20.58 -5.01
C ILE A 9 -6.52 -19.35 -4.60
N ILE A 10 -7.16 -18.17 -4.54
CA ILE A 10 -6.48 -16.94 -4.10
C ILE A 10 -5.94 -17.09 -2.68
N VAL A 11 -6.72 -17.64 -1.75
CA VAL A 11 -6.30 -17.90 -0.37
C VAL A 11 -5.12 -18.86 -0.32
N ALA A 12 -5.13 -19.94 -1.10
CA ALA A 12 -4.05 -20.93 -1.12
C ALA A 12 -2.75 -20.33 -1.69
N VAL A 13 -2.83 -19.61 -2.82
CA VAL A 13 -1.66 -18.95 -3.43
C VAL A 13 -1.08 -17.88 -2.52
N ALA A 14 -1.93 -17.04 -1.92
CA ALA A 14 -1.51 -16.06 -0.93
C ALA A 14 -0.91 -16.74 0.31
N GLY A 15 -1.51 -17.84 0.75
CA GLY A 15 -1.09 -18.64 1.89
C GLY A 15 0.34 -19.16 1.81
N VAL A 16 0.81 -19.56 0.61
CA VAL A 16 2.21 -19.95 0.39
C VAL A 16 3.17 -18.80 0.70
N SER A 17 2.79 -17.58 0.33
CA SER A 17 3.59 -16.38 0.60
C SER A 17 3.51 -15.98 2.08
N SER A 18 2.31 -16.03 2.66
CA SER A 18 2.09 -15.79 4.10
C SER A 18 2.88 -16.78 4.96
N LEU A 19 2.99 -18.04 4.54
CA LEU A 19 3.73 -19.06 5.27
C LEU A 19 5.23 -18.77 5.31
N ARG A 20 5.84 -18.42 4.17
CA ARG A 20 7.27 -18.05 4.12
C ARG A 20 7.61 -16.89 5.04
N TRP A 21 6.68 -15.95 5.19
CA TRP A 21 6.84 -14.82 6.08
C TRP A 21 6.56 -15.19 7.54
N ALA A 22 5.54 -16.01 7.82
CA ALA A 22 5.21 -16.47 9.16
C ALA A 22 6.36 -17.29 9.77
N THR A 23 6.98 -18.18 9.00
CA THR A 23 8.12 -19.00 9.44
C THR A 23 9.38 -18.19 9.73
N ARG A 24 9.54 -17.02 9.11
CA ARG A 24 10.62 -16.07 9.45
C ARG A 24 10.37 -15.35 10.77
N LEU A 25 9.11 -15.13 11.15
CA LEU A 25 8.74 -14.48 12.41
C LEU A 25 8.76 -15.44 13.61
N ALA A 26 8.40 -16.70 13.38
CA ALA A 26 8.55 -17.76 14.35
C ALA A 26 8.83 -19.09 13.63
N PRO A 27 9.87 -19.84 14.00
CA PRO A 27 10.12 -21.15 13.41
C PRO A 27 9.01 -22.15 13.80
N LEU A 28 8.77 -23.13 12.92
CA LEU A 28 7.95 -24.29 13.28
C LEU A 28 8.61 -25.06 14.45
N PRO A 29 7.83 -25.71 15.32
CA PRO A 29 6.38 -25.95 15.26
C PRO A 29 5.52 -24.89 15.99
N ASN A 30 5.87 -23.60 15.94
CA ASN A 30 5.04 -22.55 16.51
C ASN A 30 3.61 -22.53 15.90
N GLU A 31 2.58 -22.31 16.74
CA GLU A 31 1.17 -22.30 16.33
C GLU A 31 0.89 -21.31 15.18
N PHE A 32 1.55 -20.16 15.15
CA PHE A 32 1.30 -19.14 14.13
C PHE A 32 1.56 -19.65 12.70
N PRO A 33 2.80 -20.03 12.31
CA PRO A 33 3.06 -20.60 10.99
C PRO A 33 2.34 -21.92 10.77
N LEU A 34 2.08 -22.71 11.81
CA LEU A 34 1.35 -23.97 11.70
C LEU A 34 -0.10 -23.74 11.25
N MET A 35 -0.83 -22.82 11.89
CA MET A 35 -2.22 -22.52 11.54
C MET A 35 -2.32 -21.90 10.13
N THR A 36 -1.38 -21.04 9.75
CA THR A 36 -1.29 -20.54 8.37
C THR A 36 -1.01 -21.67 7.37
N SER A 37 -0.16 -22.64 7.70
CA SER A 37 0.11 -23.82 6.85
C SER A 37 -1.15 -24.65 6.64
N LEU A 38 -1.84 -24.99 7.74
CA LEU A 38 -3.06 -25.79 7.71
C LEU A 38 -4.17 -25.09 6.92
N ALA A 39 -4.37 -23.78 7.13
CA ALA A 39 -5.34 -22.99 6.39
C ALA A 39 -5.02 -22.94 4.88
N THR A 40 -3.74 -22.77 4.53
CA THR A 40 -3.27 -22.76 3.14
C THR A 40 -3.52 -24.11 2.47
N ALA A 41 -3.16 -25.20 3.14
CA ALA A 41 -3.37 -26.56 2.64
C ALA A 41 -4.85 -26.87 2.48
N ALA A 42 -5.68 -26.53 3.48
CA ALA A 42 -7.13 -26.75 3.43
C ALA A 42 -7.78 -25.97 2.29
N ALA A 43 -7.38 -24.71 2.05
CA ALA A 43 -7.84 -23.92 0.92
C ALA A 43 -7.44 -24.56 -0.43
N GLY A 44 -6.19 -25.01 -0.55
CA GLY A 44 -5.69 -25.66 -1.77
C GLY A 44 -6.40 -26.98 -2.07
N VAL A 45 -6.54 -27.85 -1.07
CA VAL A 45 -7.26 -29.13 -1.22
C VAL A 45 -8.71 -28.90 -1.64
N ALA A 46 -9.41 -27.98 -0.98
CA ALA A 46 -10.80 -27.67 -1.32
C ALA A 46 -10.95 -27.01 -2.70
N ALA A 47 -10.01 -26.15 -3.09
CA ALA A 47 -9.96 -25.59 -4.44
C ALA A 47 -9.79 -26.68 -5.51
N MET A 48 -8.80 -27.57 -5.34
CA MET A 48 -8.56 -28.68 -6.27
C MET A 48 -9.77 -29.61 -6.35
N ALA A 49 -10.31 -29.99 -5.19
CA ALA A 49 -11.40 -30.94 -5.12
C ALA A 49 -12.70 -30.38 -5.74
N THR A 50 -12.94 -29.07 -5.64
CA THR A 50 -14.10 -28.40 -6.26
C THR A 50 -13.86 -27.90 -7.70
N SER A 51 -12.63 -28.01 -8.21
CA SER A 51 -12.33 -27.81 -9.63
C SER A 51 -12.57 -29.05 -10.50
N GLY A 52 -12.68 -30.24 -9.88
CA GLY A 52 -13.00 -31.50 -10.55
C GLY A 52 -14.49 -31.85 -10.51
N ALA A 53 -14.81 -33.14 -10.67
CA ALA A 53 -16.19 -33.64 -10.64
C ALA A 53 -16.82 -33.69 -9.24
N TRP A 54 -15.99 -33.64 -8.19
CA TRP A 54 -16.45 -33.70 -6.81
C TRP A 54 -16.91 -32.32 -6.31
N ARG A 55 -17.98 -32.29 -5.51
CA ARG A 55 -18.47 -31.08 -4.86
C ARG A 55 -18.37 -31.25 -3.36
N ALA A 56 -17.54 -30.43 -2.73
CA ALA A 56 -17.48 -30.36 -1.28
C ALA A 56 -18.86 -29.98 -0.70
N PRO A 57 -19.28 -30.55 0.44
CA PRO A 57 -20.54 -30.18 1.09
C PRO A 57 -20.62 -28.68 1.36
N ALA A 58 -21.79 -28.06 1.12
CA ALA A 58 -21.99 -26.62 1.30
C ALA A 58 -21.60 -26.10 2.70
N PRO A 59 -21.89 -26.81 3.82
CA PRO A 59 -21.45 -26.38 5.14
C PRO A 59 -19.92 -26.36 5.28
N LEU A 60 -19.23 -27.37 4.74
CA LEU A 60 -17.77 -27.44 4.75
C LEU A 60 -17.17 -26.28 3.94
N MET A 61 -17.73 -25.99 2.77
CA MET A 61 -17.30 -24.85 1.96
C MET A 61 -17.52 -23.52 2.67
N GLY A 62 -18.65 -23.34 3.36
CA GLY A 62 -18.89 -22.16 4.20
C GLY A 62 -17.83 -21.99 5.29
N VAL A 63 -17.51 -23.07 6.01
CA VAL A 63 -16.46 -23.05 7.04
C VAL A 63 -15.10 -22.70 6.45
N LEU A 64 -14.72 -23.32 5.33
CA LEU A 64 -13.41 -23.09 4.71
C LEU A 64 -13.27 -21.68 4.14
N VAL A 65 -14.30 -21.15 3.49
CA VAL A 65 -14.31 -19.78 2.95
C VAL A 65 -14.22 -18.73 4.07
N VAL A 66 -14.62 -19.06 5.30
CA VAL A 66 -14.48 -18.15 6.46
C VAL A 66 -13.15 -18.35 7.19
N LEU A 67 -12.80 -19.59 7.55
CA LEU A 67 -11.64 -19.87 8.40
C LEU A 67 -10.30 -19.75 7.68
N THR A 68 -10.21 -20.19 6.42
CA THR A 68 -8.93 -20.15 5.70
C THR A 68 -8.39 -18.73 5.48
N PRO A 69 -9.17 -17.74 5.00
CA PRO A 69 -8.68 -16.36 4.91
C PRO A 69 -8.41 -15.74 6.29
N LEU A 70 -9.10 -16.18 7.34
CA LEU A 70 -8.88 -15.66 8.69
C LEU A 70 -7.45 -15.98 9.19
N TYR A 71 -6.89 -17.13 8.86
CA TYR A 71 -5.51 -17.48 9.23
C TYR A 71 -4.46 -17.09 8.18
N VAL A 72 -4.84 -16.93 6.92
CA VAL A 72 -3.94 -16.48 5.84
C VAL A 72 -3.78 -14.96 5.80
N PHE A 73 -4.88 -14.23 5.93
CA PHE A 73 -4.94 -12.76 5.87
C PHE A 73 -5.17 -12.10 7.23
N GLY A 74 -5.64 -12.83 8.25
CA GLY A 74 -5.90 -12.27 9.58
C GLY A 74 -4.73 -11.48 10.17
N PRO A 75 -3.46 -11.95 10.11
CA PRO A 75 -2.32 -11.15 10.58
C PRO A 75 -2.23 -9.78 9.93
N LEU A 76 -2.51 -9.67 8.63
CA LEU A 76 -2.52 -8.38 7.91
C LEU A 76 -3.69 -7.50 8.38
N GLY A 77 -4.88 -8.10 8.57
CA GLY A 77 -6.04 -7.42 9.15
C GLY A 77 -5.77 -6.89 10.56
N LEU A 78 -5.10 -7.67 11.41
CA LEU A 78 -4.70 -7.28 12.75
C LEU A 78 -3.69 -6.13 12.74
N VAL A 79 -2.69 -6.17 11.84
CA VAL A 79 -1.77 -5.05 11.61
C VAL A 79 -2.52 -3.80 11.17
N ALA A 80 -3.51 -3.93 10.29
CA ALA A 80 -4.34 -2.81 9.84
C ALA A 80 -5.13 -2.20 11.01
N LEU A 81 -5.70 -3.02 11.90
CA LEU A 81 -6.38 -2.54 13.12
C LEU A 81 -5.43 -1.76 14.03
N VAL A 82 -4.22 -2.25 14.27
CA VAL A 82 -3.20 -1.52 15.06
C VAL A 82 -2.83 -0.21 14.39
N ARG A 83 -2.61 -0.22 13.07
CA ARG A 83 -2.34 1.01 12.30
C ARG A 83 -3.49 2.01 12.35
N ALA A 84 -4.73 1.54 12.50
CA ALA A 84 -5.90 2.39 12.71
C ALA A 84 -6.04 2.91 14.16
N GLY A 85 -5.27 2.35 15.12
CA GLY A 85 -5.36 2.67 16.54
C GLY A 85 -6.26 1.72 17.35
N ALA A 86 -6.87 0.73 16.71
CA ALA A 86 -7.73 -0.28 17.34
C ALA A 86 -6.92 -1.46 17.90
N TRP A 87 -5.79 -1.19 18.57
CA TRP A 87 -4.86 -2.22 19.02
C TRP A 87 -5.44 -3.15 20.09
N ARG A 88 -6.38 -2.66 20.92
CA ARG A 88 -7.10 -3.49 21.92
C ARG A 88 -7.96 -4.54 21.25
N ALA A 89 -8.66 -4.17 20.17
CA ALA A 89 -9.44 -5.11 19.36
C ALA A 89 -8.52 -6.13 18.68
N ALA A 90 -7.40 -5.69 18.11
CA ALA A 90 -6.40 -6.59 17.55
C ALA A 90 -5.87 -7.59 18.59
N ARG A 91 -5.54 -7.14 19.81
CA ARG A 91 -5.09 -8.00 20.90
C ARG A 91 -6.15 -9.01 21.33
N ALA A 92 -7.40 -8.60 21.43
CA ALA A 92 -8.52 -9.51 21.75
C ALA A 92 -8.68 -10.59 20.67
N LEU A 93 -8.63 -10.19 19.39
CA LEU A 93 -8.69 -11.12 18.27
C LEU A 93 -7.50 -12.09 18.24
N VAL A 94 -6.28 -11.63 18.57
CA VAL A 94 -5.13 -12.54 18.74
C VAL A 94 -5.41 -13.59 19.82
N GLY A 95 -5.99 -13.19 20.95
CA GLY A 95 -6.37 -14.11 22.02
C GLY A 95 -7.46 -15.12 21.63
N LEU A 96 -8.31 -14.78 20.65
CA LEU A 96 -9.34 -15.64 20.11
C LEU A 96 -8.80 -16.60 19.03
N LEU A 97 -7.90 -16.11 18.18
CA LEU A 97 -7.36 -16.86 17.03
C LEU A 97 -6.23 -17.81 17.39
N TYR A 98 -5.41 -17.47 18.39
CA TYR A 98 -4.21 -18.21 18.79
C TYR A 98 -4.29 -18.57 20.28
N ARG A 99 -4.20 -19.86 20.57
CA ARG A 99 -4.38 -20.41 21.93
C ARG A 99 -3.07 -20.53 22.69
N THR A 100 -1.97 -20.83 22.00
CA THR A 100 -0.66 -21.03 22.62
C THR A 100 0.01 -19.69 22.94
N LYS A 101 0.88 -19.70 23.97
CA LYS A 101 1.73 -18.53 24.27
C LYS A 101 2.64 -18.18 23.09
N GLY A 102 3.25 -19.19 22.46
CA GLY A 102 4.14 -19.00 21.32
C GLY A 102 3.46 -18.37 20.10
N GLY A 103 2.23 -18.77 19.77
CA GLY A 103 1.45 -18.19 18.68
C GLY A 103 1.07 -16.74 18.96
N ARG A 104 0.58 -16.46 20.17
CA ARG A 104 0.25 -15.09 20.60
C ARG A 104 1.47 -14.17 20.62
N ASP A 105 2.61 -14.64 21.10
CA ASP A 105 3.86 -13.86 21.14
C ASP A 105 4.40 -13.59 19.72
N ALA A 106 4.31 -14.57 18.80
CA ALA A 106 4.76 -14.41 17.42
C ALA A 106 3.95 -13.32 16.68
N VAL A 107 2.63 -13.36 16.78
CA VAL A 107 1.75 -12.34 16.19
C VAL A 107 1.86 -11.02 16.97
N GLY A 108 1.99 -11.07 18.29
CA GLY A 108 2.21 -9.92 19.15
C GLY A 108 3.43 -9.09 18.74
N ARG A 109 4.56 -9.74 18.42
CA ARG A 109 5.76 -9.06 17.89
C ARG A 109 5.48 -8.25 16.62
N LEU A 110 4.73 -8.82 15.68
CA LEU A 110 4.32 -8.13 14.47
C LEU A 110 3.43 -6.91 14.78
N LEU A 111 2.46 -7.08 15.67
CA LEU A 111 1.54 -6.01 16.06
C LEU A 111 2.27 -4.90 16.83
N ALA A 112 3.23 -5.25 17.68
CA ALA A 112 4.09 -4.29 18.37
C ALA A 112 4.94 -3.48 17.38
N GLN A 113 5.52 -4.10 16.36
CA GLN A 113 6.21 -3.37 15.28
C GLN A 113 5.28 -2.38 14.56
N ALA A 114 4.03 -2.79 14.29
CA ALA A 114 3.03 -1.89 13.70
C ALA A 114 2.69 -0.70 14.61
N ALA A 115 2.60 -0.93 15.92
CA ALA A 115 2.40 0.11 16.92
C ALA A 115 3.60 1.08 17.01
N ILE A 116 4.84 0.54 17.01
CA ILE A 116 6.08 1.34 16.97
C ILE A 116 6.09 2.24 15.73
N HIS A 117 5.76 1.70 14.56
CA HIS A 117 5.68 2.50 13.33
C HIS A 117 4.58 3.57 13.36
N ARG A 118 3.48 3.32 14.07
CA ARG A 118 2.44 4.32 14.34
C ARG A 118 2.91 5.39 15.33
N GLY A 119 3.95 5.11 16.11
CA GLY A 119 4.43 5.98 17.19
C GLY A 119 3.67 5.82 18.50
N ASP A 120 3.07 4.65 18.72
CA ASP A 120 2.25 4.33 19.89
C ASP A 120 3.01 3.38 20.82
N GLY A 121 3.71 3.97 21.80
CA GLY A 121 4.56 3.24 22.74
C GLY A 121 3.76 2.37 23.73
N GLU A 122 2.60 2.84 24.18
CA GLU A 122 1.73 2.09 25.08
C GLU A 122 1.18 0.83 24.39
N ALA A 123 0.67 0.99 23.16
CA ALA A 123 0.24 -0.16 22.35
C ALA A 123 1.40 -1.12 22.09
N ALA A 124 2.59 -0.60 21.77
CA ALA A 124 3.78 -1.43 21.56
C ALA A 124 4.13 -2.24 22.80
N LEU A 125 4.19 -1.65 23.99
CA LEU A 125 4.45 -2.36 25.25
C LEU A 125 3.38 -3.40 25.56
N ALA A 126 2.11 -3.08 25.31
CA ALA A 126 0.99 -4.00 25.55
C ALA A 126 0.97 -5.21 24.61
N LEU A 127 1.54 -5.07 23.40
CA LEU A 127 1.58 -6.11 22.35
C LEU A 127 2.91 -6.88 22.31
N THR A 128 3.97 -6.31 22.86
CA THR A 128 5.32 -6.92 22.87
C THR A 128 5.37 -8.08 23.86
N ALA A 129 6.03 -9.17 23.48
CA ALA A 129 6.36 -10.24 24.42
C ALA A 129 7.40 -9.72 25.42
N ARG A 130 7.20 -9.97 26.73
CA ARG A 130 8.03 -9.40 27.83
C ARG A 130 9.56 -9.63 27.73
N HIS A 131 10.06 -10.40 26.76
CA HIS A 131 11.48 -10.77 26.61
C HIS A 131 12.10 -10.32 25.27
N ASP A 132 11.46 -9.42 24.51
CA ASP A 132 12.05 -8.89 23.27
C ASP A 132 12.73 -7.53 23.52
N PRO A 133 14.05 -7.49 23.80
CA PRO A 133 14.75 -6.25 24.14
C PRO A 133 14.76 -5.24 22.98
N VAL A 134 14.68 -5.70 21.73
CA VAL A 134 14.69 -4.83 20.55
C VAL A 134 13.37 -4.05 20.45
N LEU A 135 12.25 -4.72 20.66
CA LEU A 135 10.93 -4.08 20.66
C LEU A 135 10.72 -3.24 21.92
N LEU A 136 11.15 -3.75 23.10
CA LEU A 136 11.06 -3.02 24.36
C LEU A 136 11.86 -1.72 24.31
N ALA A 137 13.09 -1.73 23.79
CA ALA A 137 13.91 -0.53 23.67
C ALA A 137 13.20 0.56 22.85
N GLN A 138 12.61 0.19 21.71
CA GLN A 138 11.87 1.11 20.86
C GLN A 138 10.56 1.58 21.51
N ALA A 139 9.86 0.71 22.23
CA ALA A 139 8.63 1.06 22.91
C ALA A 139 8.88 2.02 24.10
N TYR A 140 9.92 1.78 24.90
CA TYR A 140 10.32 2.66 26.00
C TYR A 140 10.79 4.04 25.50
N LEU A 141 11.52 4.10 24.38
CA LEU A 141 11.80 5.38 23.72
C LEU A 141 10.53 6.14 23.36
N LEU A 142 9.52 5.43 22.85
CA LEU A 142 8.24 6.04 22.49
C LEU A 142 7.44 6.49 23.73
N THR A 143 7.59 5.86 24.89
CA THR A 143 6.95 6.31 26.14
C THR A 143 7.78 7.34 26.91
N GLY A 144 9.02 7.60 26.50
CA GLY A 144 9.95 8.49 27.22
C GLY A 144 10.59 7.85 28.45
N ASP A 145 10.52 6.52 28.59
CA ASP A 145 11.09 5.78 29.71
C ASP A 145 12.57 5.45 29.42
N PHE A 146 13.40 6.49 29.34
CA PHE A 146 14.78 6.39 28.87
C PHE A 146 15.66 5.55 29.79
N GLN A 147 15.41 5.55 31.10
CA GLN A 147 16.17 4.72 32.05
C GLN A 147 15.96 3.23 31.77
N ARG A 148 14.71 2.80 31.54
CA ARG A 148 14.46 1.41 31.17
C ARG A 148 15.12 0.99 29.87
N VAL A 149 15.39 1.90 28.93
CA VAL A 149 16.20 1.58 27.74
C VAL A 149 17.64 1.25 28.11
N LEU A 150 18.21 1.96 29.10
CA LEU A 150 19.57 1.74 29.59
C LEU A 150 19.68 0.49 30.46
N ASP A 151 18.60 0.09 31.12
CA ASP A 151 18.52 -1.14 31.93
C ASP A 151 18.34 -2.41 31.08
N LEU A 152 17.98 -2.29 29.79
CA LEU A 152 17.83 -3.44 28.92
C LEU A 152 19.17 -4.14 28.67
N GLU A 153 19.16 -5.45 28.89
CA GLU A 153 20.25 -6.33 28.49
C GLU A 153 20.43 -6.32 26.97
N GLN A 154 21.68 -6.52 26.54
CA GLN A 154 21.98 -6.71 25.12
C GLN A 154 21.31 -8.00 24.63
N PRO A 155 20.73 -8.01 23.42
CA PRO A 155 20.08 -9.20 22.89
C PRO A 155 21.08 -10.37 22.75
N PRO A 156 20.64 -11.62 22.95
CA PRO A 156 21.50 -12.79 22.79
C PRO A 156 22.13 -12.85 21.39
N ALA A 157 23.35 -13.38 21.28
CA ALA A 157 24.07 -13.51 20.00
C ALA A 157 23.25 -14.24 18.90
N ALA A 158 22.34 -15.14 19.31
CA ALA A 158 21.43 -15.89 18.44
C ALA A 158 20.41 -15.00 17.68
N TRP A 159 20.17 -13.75 18.11
CA TRP A 159 19.22 -12.83 17.47
C TRP A 159 19.77 -12.15 16.20
N GLY A 160 21.03 -12.47 15.85
CA GLY A 160 21.75 -11.91 14.72
C GLY A 160 22.35 -10.54 15.04
N ALA A 161 23.59 -10.32 14.59
CA ALA A 161 24.35 -9.09 14.85
C ALA A 161 23.58 -7.81 14.45
N ASP A 162 22.78 -7.88 13.38
CA ASP A 162 22.09 -6.71 12.81
C ASP A 162 20.98 -6.15 13.73
N ASN A 163 20.30 -7.00 14.50
CA ASN A 163 19.25 -6.59 15.44
C ASN A 163 19.83 -5.99 16.73
N ALA A 164 21.01 -6.46 17.17
CA ALA A 164 21.68 -5.97 18.36
C ALA A 164 22.05 -4.47 18.25
N HIS A 165 22.33 -4.02 17.03
CA HIS A 165 22.59 -2.61 16.74
C HIS A 165 21.37 -1.70 17.04
N LEU A 166 20.13 -2.22 16.95
CA LEU A 166 18.94 -1.43 17.23
C LEU A 166 18.80 -1.07 18.71
N VAL A 167 19.14 -1.98 19.62
CA VAL A 167 19.16 -1.69 21.07
C VAL A 167 20.24 -0.66 21.37
N SER A 168 21.43 -0.81 20.79
CA SER A 168 22.51 0.15 20.98
C SER A 168 22.14 1.56 20.46
N ALA A 169 21.51 1.66 19.29
CA ALA A 169 21.00 2.94 18.78
C ALA A 169 19.90 3.52 19.68
N ALA A 170 19.05 2.67 20.27
CA ALA A 170 18.05 3.13 21.23
C ALA A 170 18.69 3.68 22.52
N ARG A 171 19.77 3.04 23.01
CA ARG A 171 20.57 3.55 24.14
C ARG A 171 21.19 4.90 23.82
N VAL A 172 21.74 5.11 22.61
CA VAL A 172 22.25 6.43 22.18
C VAL A 172 21.16 7.49 22.29
N GLU A 173 19.96 7.21 21.77
CA GLU A 173 18.84 8.15 21.84
C GLU A 173 18.40 8.44 23.28
N ALA A 174 18.34 7.42 24.14
CA ALA A 174 18.04 7.57 25.56
C ALA A 174 19.10 8.41 26.30
N LEU A 175 20.39 8.17 26.04
CA LEU A 175 21.50 8.95 26.62
C LEU A 175 21.43 10.42 26.19
N LEU A 176 21.14 10.70 24.91
CA LEU A 176 20.97 12.07 24.43
C LEU A 176 19.76 12.75 25.07
N ALA A 177 18.65 12.04 25.23
CA ALA A 177 17.45 12.57 25.89
C ALA A 177 17.69 12.90 27.37
N LEU A 178 18.53 12.11 28.06
CA LEU A 178 18.96 12.33 29.45
C LEU A 178 20.11 13.35 29.59
N GLY A 179 20.62 13.89 28.49
CA GLY A 179 21.72 14.86 28.50
C GLY A 179 23.13 14.27 28.64
N HIS A 180 23.28 12.94 28.61
CA HIS A 180 24.57 12.24 28.71
C HIS A 180 25.31 12.18 27.36
N VAL A 181 25.63 13.35 26.78
CA VAL A 181 26.17 13.47 25.41
C VAL A 181 27.48 12.70 25.21
N GLU A 182 28.43 12.77 26.15
CA GLU A 182 29.71 12.06 26.02
C GLU A 182 29.55 10.53 26.08
N GLN A 183 28.61 10.03 26.87
CA GLN A 183 28.28 8.60 26.88
C GLN A 183 27.62 8.20 25.55
N ALA A 184 26.71 9.02 25.02
CA ALA A 184 26.09 8.79 23.72
C ALA A 184 27.12 8.77 22.58
N ARG A 185 28.14 9.64 22.63
CA ARG A 185 29.24 9.66 21.67
C ARG A 185 30.06 8.36 21.72
N ARG A 186 30.45 7.93 22.92
CA ARG A 186 31.16 6.64 23.11
C ARG A 186 30.33 5.46 22.63
N GLU A 187 29.05 5.40 22.97
CA GLU A 187 28.17 4.31 22.53
C GLU A 187 28.01 4.29 21.01
N THR A 188 27.92 5.46 20.37
CA THR A 188 27.85 5.56 18.89
C THR A 188 29.14 5.09 18.24
N GLN A 189 30.31 5.42 18.81
CA GLN A 189 31.60 4.93 18.33
C GLN A 189 31.71 3.40 18.49
N ASN A 190 31.33 2.87 19.65
CA ASN A 190 31.28 1.42 19.88
C ASN A 190 30.32 0.71 18.92
N LEU A 191 29.19 1.34 18.60
CA LEU A 191 28.23 0.85 17.62
C LEU A 191 28.84 0.82 16.21
N ARG A 192 29.53 1.89 15.79
CA ARG A 192 30.26 1.98 14.51
C ARG A 192 31.31 0.89 14.39
N THR A 193 32.18 0.73 15.39
CA THR A 193 33.23 -0.30 15.41
C THR A 193 32.64 -1.71 15.33
N ARG A 194 31.59 -2.01 16.11
CA ARG A 194 30.91 -3.32 16.06
C ARG A 194 30.27 -3.59 14.69
N PHE A 195 29.68 -2.58 14.08
CA PHE A 195 29.07 -2.69 12.75
C PHE A 195 30.13 -2.95 11.67
N GLU A 196 31.29 -2.29 11.74
CA GLU A 196 32.39 -2.46 10.79
C GLU A 196 33.10 -3.80 10.93
N ALA A 197 33.26 -4.30 12.16
CA ALA A 197 33.85 -5.60 12.44
C ALA A 197 32.93 -6.80 12.11
N GLY A 198 31.62 -6.56 12.04
CA GLY A 198 30.60 -7.59 11.84
C GLY A 198 30.11 -7.73 10.39
N LYS A 199 29.17 -8.65 10.19
CA LYS A 199 28.44 -8.75 8.92
C LYS A 199 27.53 -7.53 8.77
N GLN A 200 27.87 -6.66 7.83
CA GLN A 200 27.12 -5.42 7.58
C GLN A 200 25.72 -5.72 7.05
N GLY A 201 24.71 -5.32 7.81
CA GLY A 201 23.31 -5.41 7.43
C GLY A 201 22.62 -4.04 7.37
N PRO A 202 21.43 -3.97 6.75
CA PRO A 202 20.69 -2.72 6.57
C PRO A 202 20.21 -2.11 7.90
N LEU A 203 19.95 -2.92 8.94
CA LEU A 203 19.50 -2.40 10.23
C LEU A 203 20.65 -1.81 11.04
N GLY A 204 21.83 -2.44 10.99
CA GLY A 204 23.07 -1.93 11.56
C GLY A 204 23.50 -0.63 10.91
N TYR A 205 23.49 -0.57 9.57
CA TYR A 205 23.79 0.66 8.83
C TYR A 205 22.87 1.80 9.27
N ARG A 206 21.55 1.53 9.32
CA ARG A 206 20.54 2.47 9.80
C ARG A 206 20.82 2.92 11.24
N ALA A 207 21.10 1.98 12.13
CA ALA A 207 21.35 2.23 13.54
C ALA A 207 22.53 3.20 13.72
N VAL A 208 23.63 2.98 13.00
CA VAL A 208 24.81 3.84 13.13
C VAL A 208 24.55 5.24 12.53
N VAL A 209 24.03 5.31 11.30
CA VAL A 209 23.78 6.60 10.63
C VAL A 209 22.79 7.46 11.42
N LEU A 210 21.72 6.88 11.97
CA LEU A 210 20.78 7.64 12.80
C LEU A 210 21.38 8.07 14.14
N SER A 211 22.28 7.28 14.73
CA SER A 211 22.96 7.64 15.98
C SER A 211 23.90 8.83 15.75
N GLU A 212 24.66 8.82 14.66
CA GLU A 212 25.49 9.96 14.24
C GLU A 212 24.66 11.19 13.89
N ALA A 213 23.54 11.01 13.17
CA ALA A 213 22.67 12.11 12.82
C ALA A 213 22.07 12.78 14.07
N ARG A 214 21.71 12.00 15.09
CA ARG A 214 21.25 12.54 16.38
C ARG A 214 22.34 13.27 17.14
N LEU A 215 23.58 12.80 17.11
CA LEU A 215 24.72 13.51 17.70
C LEU A 215 24.98 14.85 17.01
N ALA A 216 25.01 14.87 15.67
CA ALA A 216 25.13 16.09 14.89
C ALA A 216 23.98 17.06 15.17
N ALA A 217 22.76 16.54 15.27
CA ALA A 217 21.59 17.34 15.61
C ALA A 217 21.68 17.93 17.02
N GLN A 218 22.16 17.15 18.00
CA GLN A 218 22.35 17.64 19.37
C GLN A 218 23.41 18.76 19.44
N ALA A 219 24.42 18.71 18.57
CA ALA A 219 25.44 19.75 18.42
C ALA A 219 24.95 20.99 17.65
N GLY A 220 23.74 20.96 17.07
CA GLY A 220 23.22 22.05 16.24
C GLY A 220 23.78 22.08 14.82
N ASP A 221 24.50 21.05 14.39
CA ASP A 221 25.07 20.97 13.04
C ASP A 221 24.02 20.47 12.04
N LEU A 222 23.24 21.43 11.51
CA LEU A 222 22.18 21.14 10.54
C LEU A 222 22.73 20.58 9.21
N ALA A 223 23.91 21.01 8.77
CA ALA A 223 24.49 20.57 7.50
C ALA A 223 24.93 19.10 7.56
N ALA A 224 25.68 18.72 8.59
CA ALA A 224 26.07 17.33 8.81
C ALA A 224 24.86 16.43 9.06
N THR A 225 23.89 16.90 9.85
CA THR A 225 22.64 16.18 10.10
C THR A 225 21.91 15.88 8.78
N LYS A 226 21.76 16.89 7.91
CA LYS A 226 21.12 16.75 6.61
C LYS A 226 21.83 15.72 5.72
N ALA A 227 23.16 15.81 5.62
CA ALA A 227 23.96 14.88 4.83
C ALA A 227 23.84 13.41 5.30
N LEU A 228 23.59 13.18 6.59
CA LEU A 228 23.39 11.84 7.16
C LEU A 228 21.98 11.30 6.90
N VAL A 229 20.93 12.11 7.09
CA VAL A 229 19.54 11.65 6.92
C VAL A 229 19.11 11.49 5.47
N GLU A 230 19.82 12.09 4.51
CA GLU A 230 19.59 11.91 3.06
C GLU A 230 20.14 10.57 2.52
N ARG A 231 20.91 9.83 3.34
CA ARG A 231 21.41 8.49 2.99
C ARG A 231 20.27 7.47 2.91
N PRO A 232 20.43 6.38 2.14
CA PRO A 232 19.40 5.35 2.03
C PRO A 232 19.25 4.56 3.35
N LEU A 233 18.18 4.84 4.10
CA LEU A 233 17.88 4.21 5.38
C LEU A 233 16.67 3.28 5.28
N ALA A 234 16.84 2.02 5.69
CA ALA A 234 15.79 1.02 5.63
C ALA A 234 14.78 1.16 6.79
N GLY A 235 13.49 1.26 6.47
CA GLY A 235 12.41 1.16 7.46
C GLY A 235 12.39 2.27 8.52
N VAL A 236 12.87 3.48 8.20
CA VAL A 236 12.79 4.65 9.08
C VAL A 236 11.52 5.44 8.74
N ALA A 237 10.75 5.81 9.76
CA ALA A 237 9.58 6.67 9.56
C ALA A 237 10.02 8.07 9.12
N PRO A 238 9.38 8.69 8.10
CA PRO A 238 9.75 10.05 7.66
C PRO A 238 9.68 11.08 8.80
N ALA A 239 8.74 10.91 9.73
CA ALA A 239 8.62 11.77 10.91
C ALA A 239 9.90 11.78 11.77
N THR A 240 10.59 10.66 11.90
CA THR A 240 11.85 10.56 12.65
C THR A 240 12.96 11.38 11.98
N LEU A 241 13.06 11.32 10.65
CA LEU A 241 14.08 12.09 9.91
C LEU A 241 13.84 13.59 10.05
N TYR A 242 12.59 14.03 9.90
CA TYR A 242 12.21 15.42 10.10
C TYR A 242 12.41 15.88 11.55
N ALA A 243 12.15 15.03 12.54
CA ALA A 243 12.40 15.34 13.94
C ALA A 243 13.89 15.57 14.22
N ILE A 244 14.77 14.73 13.67
CA ILE A 244 16.22 14.89 13.80
C ILE A 244 16.69 16.21 13.17
N LEU A 245 16.19 16.54 11.97
CA LEU A 245 16.46 17.84 11.33
C LEU A 245 15.92 19.02 12.14
N GLY A 246 14.73 18.87 12.73
CA GLY A 246 14.11 19.88 13.59
C GLY A 246 14.96 20.15 14.83
N THR A 247 15.44 19.10 15.49
CA THR A 247 16.36 19.20 16.63
C THR A 247 17.65 19.90 16.24
N ALA A 248 18.25 19.55 15.10
CA ALA A 248 19.47 20.20 14.61
C ALA A 248 19.27 21.70 14.36
N ALA A 249 18.19 22.05 13.65
CA ALA A 249 17.85 23.44 13.36
C ALA A 249 17.56 24.23 14.65
N GLU A 250 16.86 23.64 15.61
CA GLU A 250 16.55 24.27 16.87
C GLU A 250 17.80 24.51 17.73
N ARG A 251 18.66 23.51 17.89
CA ARG A 251 19.92 23.61 18.61
C ARG A 251 20.89 24.59 17.95
N GLY A 252 20.87 24.67 16.62
CA GLY A 252 21.64 25.65 15.83
C GLY A 252 21.03 27.05 15.77
N GLY A 253 19.94 27.34 16.49
CA GLY A 253 19.31 28.67 16.53
C GLY A 253 18.45 29.03 15.31
N ALA A 254 18.26 28.12 14.36
CA ALA A 254 17.47 28.33 13.14
C ALA A 254 15.97 28.03 13.36
N LYS A 255 15.30 28.89 14.14
CA LYS A 255 13.89 28.71 14.56
C LYS A 255 12.92 28.40 13.40
N THR A 256 13.01 29.14 12.29
CA THR A 256 12.12 28.93 11.13
C THR A 256 12.31 27.55 10.49
N ALA A 257 13.56 27.09 10.39
CA ALA A 257 13.87 25.77 9.87
C ALA A 257 13.39 24.66 10.84
N ALA A 258 13.53 24.89 12.15
CA ALA A 258 13.01 23.98 13.17
C ALA A 258 11.48 23.84 13.09
N VAL A 259 10.75 24.95 13.01
CA VAL A 259 9.29 24.95 12.85
C VAL A 259 8.87 24.21 11.58
N SER A 260 9.56 24.45 10.46
CA SER A 260 9.29 23.75 9.19
C SER A 260 9.50 22.23 9.31
N ALA A 261 10.62 21.82 9.89
CA ALA A 261 10.95 20.41 10.07
C ALA A 261 9.99 19.71 11.05
N PHE A 262 9.69 20.29 12.21
CA PHE A 262 8.71 19.72 13.14
C PHE A 262 7.28 19.73 12.59
N SER A 263 6.92 20.69 11.73
CA SER A 263 5.66 20.67 10.99
C SER A 263 5.60 19.49 10.01
N ALA A 264 6.69 19.20 9.31
CA ALA A 264 6.80 18.02 8.47
C ALA A 264 6.73 16.72 9.29
N ALA A 265 7.39 16.66 10.45
CA ALA A 265 7.32 15.53 11.37
C ALA A 265 5.89 15.29 11.89
N TYR A 266 5.19 16.37 12.27
CA TYR A 266 3.78 16.34 12.68
C TYR A 266 2.86 15.83 11.55
N MET A 267 3.12 16.24 10.30
CA MET A 267 2.34 15.81 9.15
C MET A 267 2.62 14.36 8.74
N ALA A 268 3.84 13.89 8.95
CA ALA A 268 4.27 12.53 8.67
C ALA A 268 3.98 11.53 9.81
N SER A 269 3.40 11.97 10.92
CA SER A 269 3.12 11.15 12.10
C SER A 269 1.61 10.98 12.37
N SER A 270 1.31 10.01 13.23
CA SER A 270 -0.04 9.68 13.69
C SER A 270 -0.02 9.33 15.17
N GLY A 271 -1.19 9.25 15.79
CA GLY A 271 -1.31 8.80 17.18
C GLY A 271 -0.50 9.66 18.18
N PRO A 272 -0.01 9.07 19.27
CA PRO A 272 0.68 9.78 20.35
C PRO A 272 1.95 10.53 19.91
N SER A 273 2.73 10.00 18.96
CA SER A 273 3.90 10.72 18.42
C SER A 273 3.53 12.05 17.77
N ARG A 274 2.33 12.16 17.19
CA ARG A 274 1.87 13.41 16.58
C ARG A 274 1.62 14.49 17.63
N GLU A 275 1.10 14.13 18.79
CA GLU A 275 0.88 15.05 19.90
C GLU A 275 2.20 15.59 20.45
N ARG A 276 3.25 14.74 20.50
CA ARG A 276 4.60 15.18 20.88
C ARG A 276 5.15 16.26 19.94
N TYR A 277 4.98 16.11 18.63
CA TYR A 277 5.42 17.15 17.69
C TYR A 277 4.54 18.41 17.77
N ALA A 278 3.25 18.28 18.09
CA ALA A 278 2.40 19.43 18.36
C ALA A 278 2.89 20.23 19.58
N ALA A 279 3.21 19.53 20.68
CA ALA A 279 3.79 20.14 21.87
C ALA A 279 5.15 20.81 21.55
N ARG A 280 5.98 20.18 20.72
CA ARG A 280 7.26 20.78 20.29
C ARG A 280 7.07 22.05 19.45
N LEU A 281 6.11 22.06 18.53
CA LEU A 281 5.75 23.25 17.77
C LEU A 281 5.23 24.37 18.68
N ALA A 282 4.38 24.03 19.65
CA ALA A 282 3.89 25.00 20.64
C ALA A 282 5.04 25.61 21.46
N ALA A 283 6.02 24.80 21.88
CA ALA A 283 7.23 25.28 22.56
C ALA A 283 8.07 26.23 21.68
N LEU A 284 8.01 26.09 20.36
CA LEU A 284 8.63 27.00 19.40
C LEU A 284 7.75 28.23 19.07
N GLY A 285 6.56 28.36 19.68
CA GLY A 285 5.60 29.43 19.38
C GLY A 285 4.92 29.28 18.01
N ALA A 286 4.85 28.06 17.47
CA ALA A 286 4.19 27.75 16.21
C ALA A 286 2.95 26.88 16.45
N ALA A 287 1.85 27.20 15.79
CA ALA A 287 0.67 26.34 15.78
C ALA A 287 0.92 25.10 14.90
N PRO A 288 0.45 23.91 15.29
CA PRO A 288 0.49 22.75 14.41
C PRO A 288 -0.29 23.03 13.13
N PRO A 289 0.21 22.61 11.95
CA PRO A 289 -0.47 22.85 10.69
C PRO A 289 -1.89 22.25 10.72
N THR A 290 -2.89 23.06 10.35
CA THR A 290 -4.30 22.69 10.46
C THR A 290 -4.73 21.67 9.40
N PRO A 291 -5.81 20.91 9.64
CA PRO A 291 -6.42 20.02 8.65
C PRO A 291 -6.86 20.73 7.35
N ALA A 292 -7.02 22.05 7.33
CA ALA A 292 -7.31 22.82 6.12
C ALA A 292 -6.12 22.80 5.13
N ALA A 293 -4.89 22.92 5.62
CA ALA A 293 -3.68 22.70 4.82
C ALA A 293 -3.55 21.23 4.34
N ARG A 294 -4.19 20.29 5.06
CA ARG A 294 -4.31 18.87 4.67
C ARG A 294 -5.37 18.65 3.59
N LEU A 295 -6.48 19.40 3.60
CA LEU A 295 -7.55 19.36 2.59
C LEU A 295 -7.07 19.85 1.22
N ALA A 296 -6.24 20.90 1.18
CA ALA A 296 -5.60 21.39 -0.05
C ALA A 296 -4.66 20.37 -0.72
N ARG A 297 -4.31 19.27 -0.02
CA ARG A 297 -3.44 18.18 -0.50
C ARG A 297 -4.12 16.81 -0.47
N ARG A 298 -5.44 16.74 -0.25
CA ARG A 298 -6.16 15.46 -0.32
C ARG A 298 -6.21 14.99 -1.77
N PRO A 299 -6.02 13.68 -2.02
CA PRO A 299 -6.15 13.10 -3.35
C PRO A 299 -7.64 12.97 -3.72
N LEU A 300 -8.29 14.13 -3.92
CA LEU A 300 -9.73 14.23 -4.13
C LEU A 300 -10.11 13.59 -5.46
N ALA A 301 -9.32 13.72 -6.52
CA ALA A 301 -9.67 13.09 -7.79
C ALA A 301 -9.60 11.57 -7.71
N THR A 302 -8.67 11.00 -6.95
CA THR A 302 -8.62 9.55 -6.70
C THR A 302 -9.92 9.09 -6.02
N TYR A 303 -10.38 9.81 -5.01
CA TYR A 303 -11.63 9.47 -4.30
C TYR A 303 -12.88 9.72 -5.14
N SER A 304 -12.93 10.84 -5.87
CA SER A 304 -14.05 11.16 -6.75
C SER A 304 -14.15 10.15 -7.88
N LEU A 305 -13.02 9.77 -8.50
CA LEU A 305 -12.99 8.71 -9.51
C LEU A 305 -13.44 7.37 -8.91
N GLY A 306 -12.95 7.01 -7.72
CA GLY A 306 -13.41 5.82 -7.01
C GLY A 306 -14.92 5.84 -6.71
N ALA A 307 -15.47 6.98 -6.30
CA ALA A 307 -16.89 7.16 -6.05
C ALA A 307 -17.71 7.05 -7.36
N VAL A 308 -17.23 7.62 -8.46
CA VAL A 308 -17.84 7.49 -9.78
C VAL A 308 -17.85 6.04 -10.24
N LEU A 309 -16.75 5.30 -10.08
CA LEU A 309 -16.70 3.86 -10.40
C LEU A 309 -17.68 3.05 -9.56
N ALA A 310 -17.78 3.34 -8.25
CA ALA A 310 -18.74 2.69 -7.36
C ALA A 310 -20.19 2.99 -7.75
N ALA A 311 -20.49 4.25 -8.08
CA ALA A 311 -21.82 4.67 -8.55
C ALA A 311 -22.17 4.02 -9.90
N ALA A 312 -21.22 3.96 -10.83
CA ALA A 312 -21.39 3.31 -12.13
C ALA A 312 -21.68 1.82 -11.98
N TYR A 313 -20.99 1.13 -11.07
CA TYR A 313 -21.28 -0.28 -10.78
C TYR A 313 -22.64 -0.48 -10.11
N LEU A 314 -23.07 0.42 -9.22
CA LEU A 314 -24.41 0.37 -8.65
C LEU A 314 -25.47 0.55 -9.75
N ALA A 315 -25.29 1.54 -10.62
CA ALA A 315 -26.17 1.77 -11.76
C ALA A 315 -26.20 0.56 -12.71
N GLN A 316 -25.04 -0.03 -13.01
CA GLN A 316 -24.91 -1.28 -13.75
C GLN A 316 -25.79 -2.38 -13.13
N VAL A 317 -25.65 -2.65 -11.83
CA VAL A 317 -26.42 -3.69 -11.14
C VAL A 317 -27.92 -3.43 -11.21
N LEU A 318 -28.34 -2.17 -11.09
CA LEU A 318 -29.75 -1.78 -11.19
C LEU A 318 -30.29 -1.99 -12.61
N VAL A 319 -29.53 -1.58 -13.63
CA VAL A 319 -29.89 -1.76 -15.04
C VAL A 319 -29.98 -3.24 -15.40
N ASP A 320 -28.97 -4.03 -15.05
CA ASP A 320 -28.96 -5.47 -15.35
C ASP A 320 -30.09 -6.21 -14.63
N ARG A 321 -30.48 -5.75 -13.43
CA ARG A 321 -31.61 -6.31 -12.69
C ARG A 321 -32.96 -5.94 -13.31
N TYR A 322 -33.11 -4.71 -13.81
CA TYR A 322 -34.36 -4.22 -14.37
C TYR A 322 -34.59 -4.74 -15.79
N VAL A 323 -33.58 -4.65 -16.65
CA VAL A 323 -33.65 -5.06 -18.07
C VAL A 323 -33.48 -6.57 -18.23
N GLY A 324 -32.70 -7.20 -17.34
CA GLY A 324 -32.39 -8.63 -17.43
C GLY A 324 -31.32 -8.95 -18.48
N VAL A 325 -31.18 -10.24 -18.77
CA VAL A 325 -30.24 -10.75 -19.76
C VAL A 325 -30.87 -10.66 -21.15
N LEU A 326 -30.21 -9.94 -22.04
CA LEU A 326 -30.60 -9.81 -23.45
C LEU A 326 -30.12 -11.04 -24.23
N SER A 327 -30.95 -11.55 -25.14
CA SER A 327 -30.56 -12.60 -26.08
C SER A 327 -30.08 -11.97 -27.38
N VAL A 328 -28.76 -11.98 -27.61
CA VAL A 328 -28.15 -11.51 -28.86
C VAL A 328 -27.74 -12.74 -29.67
N ARG A 329 -28.53 -13.04 -30.72
CA ARG A 329 -28.34 -14.22 -31.59
C ARG A 329 -28.15 -15.54 -30.81
N GLY A 330 -28.94 -15.74 -29.76
CA GLY A 330 -28.92 -16.95 -28.93
C GLY A 330 -27.89 -16.95 -27.80
N GLN A 331 -27.11 -15.89 -27.64
CA GLN A 331 -26.22 -15.70 -26.49
C GLN A 331 -26.83 -14.72 -25.48
N GLY A 332 -26.85 -15.11 -24.21
CA GLY A 332 -27.28 -14.26 -23.11
C GLY A 332 -26.18 -13.27 -22.71
N ILE A 333 -26.45 -11.97 -22.84
CA ILE A 333 -25.55 -10.88 -22.43
C ILE A 333 -26.29 -9.91 -21.53
N TYR A 334 -25.64 -9.48 -20.44
CA TYR A 334 -26.16 -8.44 -19.56
C TYR A 334 -26.29 -7.10 -20.31
N ALA A 335 -27.41 -6.41 -20.11
CA ALA A 335 -27.71 -5.15 -20.78
C ALA A 335 -26.57 -4.13 -20.62
N SER A 336 -25.98 -4.01 -19.43
CA SER A 336 -24.87 -3.09 -19.18
C SER A 336 -23.66 -3.35 -20.08
N ASN A 337 -23.36 -4.61 -20.38
CA ASN A 337 -22.23 -4.99 -21.20
C ASN A 337 -22.45 -4.62 -22.67
N VAL A 338 -23.70 -4.72 -23.14
CA VAL A 338 -24.07 -4.17 -24.45
C VAL A 338 -23.94 -2.65 -24.45
N ILE A 339 -24.32 -1.98 -23.35
CA ILE A 339 -24.38 -0.52 -23.27
C ILE A 339 -22.99 0.12 -23.22
N ALA A 340 -22.11 -0.35 -22.33
CA ALA A 340 -20.92 0.40 -21.96
C ALA A 340 -19.62 -0.42 -21.97
N ALA A 341 -19.65 -1.73 -22.24
CA ALA A 341 -18.42 -2.52 -22.33
C ALA A 341 -17.74 -2.32 -23.68
N PHE A 342 -16.42 -2.57 -23.70
CA PHE A 342 -15.71 -2.75 -24.93
C PHE A 342 -16.01 -4.17 -25.43
N VAL A 343 -16.69 -4.25 -26.57
CA VAL A 343 -17.22 -5.51 -27.12
C VAL A 343 -16.59 -5.72 -28.49
N GLN A 344 -15.96 -6.88 -28.67
CA GLN A 344 -15.34 -7.26 -29.94
C GLN A 344 -15.85 -8.64 -30.36
N GLY A 345 -16.01 -8.85 -31.67
CA GLY A 345 -16.30 -10.16 -32.25
C GLY A 345 -17.67 -10.77 -31.89
N LEU A 346 -18.57 -10.01 -31.26
CA LEU A 346 -19.94 -10.44 -30.93
C LEU A 346 -20.92 -9.98 -32.04
N PRO A 347 -21.43 -10.90 -32.89
CA PRO A 347 -22.30 -10.52 -34.00
C PRO A 347 -23.65 -9.99 -33.53
N GLY A 348 -24.10 -8.88 -34.12
CA GLY A 348 -25.41 -8.29 -33.81
C GLY A 348 -25.42 -7.32 -32.63
N VAL A 349 -24.26 -6.96 -32.07
CA VAL A 349 -24.13 -5.87 -31.10
C VAL A 349 -24.06 -4.53 -31.84
N PRO A 350 -25.04 -3.61 -31.64
CA PRO A 350 -24.99 -2.29 -32.25
C PRO A 350 -23.79 -1.48 -31.77
N PHE A 351 -23.20 -0.70 -32.68
CA PHE A 351 -22.12 0.23 -32.37
C PHE A 351 -20.91 -0.42 -31.71
N ALA A 352 -20.57 -1.67 -32.05
CA ALA A 352 -19.47 -2.41 -31.42
C ALA A 352 -18.11 -1.69 -31.55
N ASP A 353 -17.94 -0.88 -32.59
CA ASP A 353 -16.75 -0.08 -32.90
C ASP A 353 -16.84 1.38 -32.44
N ALA A 354 -17.88 1.76 -31.70
CA ALA A 354 -18.05 3.14 -31.25
C ALA A 354 -16.90 3.63 -30.37
N TRP A 355 -16.46 4.87 -30.62
CA TRP A 355 -15.32 5.48 -29.95
C TRP A 355 -15.47 5.50 -28.42
N TRP A 356 -16.68 5.71 -27.89
CA TRP A 356 -16.91 5.80 -26.44
C TRP A 356 -16.64 4.47 -25.73
N ARG A 357 -16.79 3.33 -26.40
CA ARG A 357 -16.53 2.00 -25.81
C ARG A 357 -15.07 1.79 -25.42
N TYR A 358 -14.13 2.47 -26.06
CA TYR A 358 -12.71 2.47 -25.70
C TYR A 358 -12.44 3.14 -24.33
N LEU A 359 -13.43 3.86 -23.78
CA LEU A 359 -13.33 4.56 -22.51
C LEU A 359 -14.33 4.03 -21.48
N THR A 360 -15.58 3.79 -21.88
CA THR A 360 -16.67 3.45 -20.95
C THR A 360 -16.51 2.08 -20.29
N TYR A 361 -15.73 1.18 -20.89
CA TYR A 361 -15.50 -0.15 -20.33
C TYR A 361 -14.86 -0.12 -18.93
N ALA A 362 -14.09 0.94 -18.63
CA ALA A 362 -13.47 1.15 -17.33
C ALA A 362 -14.48 1.33 -16.19
N PHE A 363 -15.72 1.70 -16.50
CA PHE A 363 -16.77 1.98 -15.51
C PHE A 363 -17.66 0.77 -15.21
N LEU A 364 -17.55 -0.30 -15.98
CA LEU A 364 -18.26 -1.56 -15.74
C LEU A 364 -17.39 -2.57 -15.00
N HIS A 365 -18.02 -3.44 -14.21
CA HIS A 365 -17.31 -4.50 -13.48
C HIS A 365 -18.11 -5.80 -13.48
N GLY A 366 -17.41 -6.92 -13.70
CA GLY A 366 -18.05 -8.25 -13.72
C GLY A 366 -18.44 -8.83 -12.36
N SER A 367 -17.97 -8.25 -11.24
CA SER A 367 -18.32 -8.71 -9.88
C SER A 367 -17.99 -7.69 -8.80
N VAL A 368 -18.57 -7.87 -7.60
CA VAL A 368 -18.27 -7.06 -6.40
C VAL A 368 -16.80 -7.16 -6.01
N LEU A 369 -16.21 -8.36 -6.09
CA LEU A 369 -14.79 -8.55 -5.79
C LEU A 369 -13.91 -7.79 -6.80
N HIS A 370 -14.26 -7.81 -8.09
CA HIS A 370 -13.52 -7.11 -9.14
C HIS A 370 -13.50 -5.59 -8.89
N ILE A 371 -14.66 -4.96 -8.61
CA ILE A 371 -14.67 -3.54 -8.26
C ILE A 371 -13.97 -3.25 -6.93
N GLY A 372 -14.13 -4.11 -5.92
CA GLY A 372 -13.47 -3.94 -4.62
C GLY A 372 -11.94 -3.91 -4.76
N LEU A 373 -11.37 -4.79 -5.58
CA LEU A 373 -9.94 -4.81 -5.89
C LEU A 373 -9.51 -3.57 -6.68
N ASN A 374 -10.26 -3.15 -7.70
CA ASN A 374 -9.94 -1.94 -8.47
C ASN A 374 -9.99 -0.68 -7.58
N LEU A 375 -11.00 -0.52 -6.73
CA LEU A 375 -11.10 0.61 -5.81
C LEU A 375 -9.95 0.59 -4.80
N TRP A 376 -9.59 -0.58 -4.28
CA TRP A 376 -8.46 -0.69 -3.36
C TRP A 376 -7.14 -0.27 -4.01
N VAL A 377 -6.82 -0.78 -5.21
CA VAL A 377 -5.58 -0.44 -5.92
C VAL A 377 -5.58 1.01 -6.40
N LEU A 378 -6.70 1.52 -6.91
CA LEU A 378 -6.83 2.94 -7.29
C LEU A 378 -6.57 3.84 -6.08
N VAL A 379 -7.12 3.50 -4.92
CA VAL A 379 -6.89 4.24 -3.68
C VAL A 379 -5.44 4.15 -3.23
N ASP A 380 -4.74 3.05 -3.43
CA ASP A 380 -3.34 2.94 -3.02
C ASP A 380 -2.41 3.75 -3.95
N ILE A 381 -2.42 3.41 -5.24
CA ILE A 381 -1.52 3.99 -6.25
C ILE A 381 -1.97 5.40 -6.65
N GLY A 382 -3.27 5.63 -6.84
CA GLY A 382 -3.80 6.93 -7.25
C GLY A 382 -3.51 8.02 -6.24
N ARG A 383 -3.67 7.74 -4.94
CA ARG A 383 -3.32 8.72 -3.90
C ARG A 383 -1.85 9.09 -3.91
N LEU A 384 -0.96 8.13 -4.19
CA LEU A 384 0.48 8.39 -4.30
C LEU A 384 0.77 9.27 -5.52
N TYR A 385 0.21 8.93 -6.68
CA TYR A 385 0.44 9.67 -7.91
C TYR A 385 -0.16 11.08 -7.88
N GLU A 386 -1.40 11.23 -7.42
CA GLU A 386 -2.07 12.53 -7.27
C GLU A 386 -1.34 13.45 -6.29
N ARG A 387 -0.73 12.91 -5.23
CA ARG A 387 0.11 13.73 -4.33
C ARG A 387 1.40 14.20 -4.97
N ARG A 388 1.97 13.43 -5.92
CA ARG A 388 3.21 13.80 -6.63
C ARG A 388 2.96 14.78 -7.77
N ARG A 389 1.84 14.64 -8.49
CA ARG A 389 1.57 15.37 -9.75
C ARG A 389 0.30 16.20 -9.78
N GLY A 390 -0.61 15.97 -8.85
CA GLY A 390 -1.92 16.61 -8.83
C GLY A 390 -2.98 15.80 -9.58
N TRP A 391 -4.20 16.27 -9.46
CA TRP A 391 -5.41 15.58 -9.92
C TRP A 391 -5.49 15.44 -11.44
N GLY A 392 -4.98 16.43 -12.18
CA GLY A 392 -5.15 16.45 -13.63
C GLY A 392 -4.25 15.44 -14.35
N ASP A 393 -3.02 15.28 -13.87
CA ASP A 393 -2.12 14.24 -14.37
C ASP A 393 -2.64 12.83 -14.00
N LEU A 394 -3.26 12.66 -12.83
CA LEU A 394 -3.95 11.40 -12.45
C LEU A 394 -5.04 11.04 -13.47
N LEU A 395 -5.95 11.97 -13.78
CA LEU A 395 -7.03 11.72 -14.73
C LEU A 395 -6.49 11.44 -16.14
N ALA A 396 -5.47 12.18 -16.58
CA ALA A 396 -4.86 11.97 -17.89
C ALA A 396 -4.20 10.58 -17.99
N ALA A 397 -3.42 10.17 -16.98
CA ALA A 397 -2.82 8.83 -16.95
C ALA A 397 -3.88 7.73 -16.94
N PHE A 398 -4.98 7.91 -16.17
CA PHE A 398 -6.10 6.98 -16.14
C PHE A 398 -6.81 6.87 -17.50
N THR A 399 -7.13 8.00 -18.13
CA THR A 399 -7.82 8.03 -19.43
C THR A 399 -6.96 7.44 -20.55
N VAL A 400 -5.67 7.81 -20.61
CA VAL A 400 -4.74 7.26 -21.61
C VAL A 400 -4.55 5.75 -21.40
N GLY A 401 -4.36 5.30 -20.16
CA GLY A 401 -4.24 3.86 -19.87
C GLY A 401 -5.51 3.09 -20.26
N THR A 402 -6.68 3.66 -20.00
CA THR A 402 -7.97 3.08 -20.42
C THR A 402 -8.03 2.95 -21.94
N ALA A 403 -7.81 4.03 -22.68
CA ALA A 403 -7.88 4.01 -24.14
C ALA A 403 -6.86 3.06 -24.78
N VAL A 404 -5.60 3.08 -24.32
CA VAL A 404 -4.54 2.22 -24.86
C VAL A 404 -4.74 0.76 -24.46
N GLY A 405 -5.32 0.48 -23.29
CA GLY A 405 -5.72 -0.87 -22.87
C GLY A 405 -6.80 -1.46 -23.79
N ALA A 406 -7.85 -0.69 -24.11
CA ALA A 406 -8.83 -1.11 -25.10
C ALA A 406 -8.20 -1.30 -26.48
N LEU A 407 -7.37 -0.35 -26.94
CA LEU A 407 -6.68 -0.45 -28.24
C LEU A 407 -5.79 -1.69 -28.34
N ALA A 408 -4.99 -1.99 -27.32
CA ALA A 408 -4.16 -3.19 -27.28
C ALA A 408 -5.03 -4.46 -27.33
N THR A 409 -6.16 -4.48 -26.60
CA THR A 409 -7.12 -5.59 -26.68
C THR A 409 -7.65 -5.74 -28.11
N THR A 410 -8.04 -4.63 -28.77
CA THR A 410 -8.50 -4.65 -30.17
C THR A 410 -7.47 -5.26 -31.11
N LEU A 411 -6.21 -4.84 -30.98
CA LEU A 411 -5.13 -5.22 -31.89
C LEU A 411 -4.70 -6.68 -31.71
N PHE A 412 -4.58 -7.13 -30.46
CA PHE A 412 -4.03 -8.47 -30.15
C PHE A 412 -5.10 -9.56 -29.96
N GLN A 413 -6.39 -9.18 -29.86
CA GLN A 413 -7.51 -10.12 -29.75
C GLN A 413 -8.57 -9.87 -30.83
N ALA A 414 -8.15 -9.33 -31.98
CA ALA A 414 -9.01 -9.09 -33.12
C ALA A 414 -9.81 -10.36 -33.51
N GLY A 415 -11.12 -10.18 -33.72
CA GLY A 415 -12.02 -11.25 -34.15
C GLY A 415 -12.44 -12.25 -33.06
N GLN A 416 -11.94 -12.13 -31.84
CA GLN A 416 -12.43 -12.94 -30.71
C GLN A 416 -13.73 -12.35 -30.15
N ALA A 417 -14.70 -13.21 -29.83
CA ALA A 417 -15.92 -12.83 -29.13
C ALA A 417 -15.61 -12.56 -27.66
N LEU A 418 -15.38 -11.30 -27.30
CA LEU A 418 -15.00 -10.91 -25.94
C LEU A 418 -15.73 -9.65 -25.47
N VAL A 419 -15.91 -9.59 -24.16
CA VAL A 419 -16.44 -8.43 -23.43
C VAL A 419 -15.36 -7.99 -22.45
N LEU A 420 -14.81 -6.80 -22.65
CA LEU A 420 -13.84 -6.18 -21.75
C LEU A 420 -14.57 -5.20 -20.83
N VAL A 421 -14.37 -5.37 -19.52
CA VAL A 421 -14.87 -4.49 -18.46
C VAL A 421 -13.82 -4.34 -17.37
N GLY A 422 -13.83 -3.21 -16.68
CA GLY A 422 -13.04 -2.99 -15.48
C GLY A 422 -12.08 -1.82 -15.58
N ALA A 423 -11.94 -1.08 -14.47
CA ALA A 423 -11.07 0.10 -14.38
C ALA A 423 -9.56 -0.21 -14.42
N SER A 424 -9.18 -1.48 -14.42
CA SER A 424 -7.78 -1.92 -14.24
C SER A 424 -6.83 -1.39 -15.32
N GLY A 425 -7.29 -1.23 -16.57
CA GLY A 425 -6.49 -0.60 -17.64
C GLY A 425 -6.10 0.84 -17.31
N GLY A 426 -7.04 1.65 -16.82
CA GLY A 426 -6.77 3.02 -16.38
C GLY A 426 -5.92 3.08 -15.11
N ILE A 427 -6.17 2.19 -14.14
CA ILE A 427 -5.34 2.07 -12.92
C ILE A 427 -3.89 1.73 -13.28
N LEU A 428 -3.68 0.84 -14.24
CA LEU A 428 -2.35 0.53 -14.76
C LEU A 428 -1.75 1.67 -15.58
N GLY A 429 -2.58 2.50 -16.20
CA GLY A 429 -2.16 3.81 -16.73
C GLY A 429 -1.52 4.69 -15.65
N VAL A 430 -2.19 4.83 -14.50
CA VAL A 430 -1.64 5.58 -13.36
C VAL A 430 -0.35 4.92 -12.83
N ALA A 431 -0.34 3.59 -12.70
CA ALA A 431 0.85 2.85 -12.26
C ALA A 431 2.02 2.99 -13.24
N GLY A 432 1.76 2.96 -14.55
CA GLY A 432 2.76 3.13 -15.61
C GLY A 432 3.35 4.54 -15.60
N ALA A 433 2.52 5.57 -15.40
CA ALA A 433 3.01 6.94 -15.27
C ALA A 433 3.90 7.12 -14.04
N LEU A 434 3.52 6.51 -12.91
CA LEU A 434 4.35 6.48 -11.69
C LEU A 434 5.65 5.67 -11.89
N LEU A 435 5.60 4.58 -12.66
CA LEU A 435 6.77 3.78 -13.01
C LEU A 435 7.77 4.59 -13.86
N ALA A 436 7.28 5.39 -14.81
CA ALA A 436 8.13 6.29 -15.60
C ALA A 436 8.83 7.33 -14.73
N GLU A 437 8.14 7.90 -13.74
CA GLU A 437 8.77 8.80 -12.75
C GLU A 437 9.85 8.11 -11.94
N ALA A 438 9.54 6.93 -11.41
CA ALA A 438 10.47 6.20 -10.58
C ALA A 438 11.71 5.75 -11.37
N ALA A 439 11.53 5.38 -12.64
CA ALA A 439 12.61 4.97 -13.54
C ALA A 439 13.53 6.14 -13.97
N LEU A 440 12.97 7.33 -14.17
CA LEU A 440 13.72 8.51 -14.62
C LEU A 440 14.25 9.36 -13.46
N SER A 441 13.81 9.10 -12.23
CA SER A 441 14.27 9.82 -11.04
C SER A 441 15.65 9.36 -10.56
N ARG A 442 16.46 10.31 -10.07
CA ARG A 442 17.73 10.02 -9.41
C ARG A 442 17.60 9.82 -7.90
N ALA A 443 16.42 10.04 -7.33
CA ALA A 443 16.20 9.97 -5.88
C ALA A 443 16.27 8.53 -5.35
N PRO A 444 16.97 8.26 -4.24
CA PRO A 444 17.04 6.92 -3.63
C PRO A 444 15.67 6.33 -3.27
N ALA A 445 14.73 7.16 -2.78
CA ALA A 445 13.37 6.74 -2.45
C ALA A 445 12.61 6.20 -3.68
N ASP A 446 12.85 6.78 -4.85
CA ASP A 446 12.22 6.36 -6.10
C ASP A 446 12.79 5.05 -6.63
N ARG A 447 14.03 4.69 -6.30
CA ARG A 447 14.59 3.36 -6.62
C ARG A 447 13.89 2.24 -5.87
N LEU A 448 13.52 2.47 -4.61
CA LEU A 448 12.75 1.49 -3.83
C LEU A 448 11.33 1.36 -4.39
N LEU A 449 10.69 2.49 -4.69
CA LEU A 449 9.38 2.52 -5.34
C LEU A 449 9.41 1.78 -6.69
N LEU A 450 10.43 2.02 -7.52
CA LEU A 450 10.63 1.34 -8.81
C LEU A 450 10.67 -0.18 -8.64
N ARG A 451 11.48 -0.69 -7.70
CA ARG A 451 11.56 -2.13 -7.42
C ARG A 451 10.21 -2.69 -6.99
N GLY A 452 9.51 -1.99 -6.10
CA GLY A 452 8.17 -2.39 -5.65
C GLY A 452 7.15 -2.43 -6.79
N LEU A 453 7.14 -1.40 -7.65
CA LEU A 453 6.25 -1.32 -8.81
C LEU A 453 6.57 -2.41 -9.85
N LEU A 454 7.85 -2.67 -10.14
CA LEU A 454 8.24 -3.73 -11.07
C LEU A 454 7.84 -5.11 -10.56
N GLN A 455 8.04 -5.38 -9.26
CA GLN A 455 7.60 -6.63 -8.64
C GLN A 455 6.08 -6.76 -8.73
N TRP A 456 5.34 -5.69 -8.44
CA TRP A 456 3.89 -5.68 -8.49
C TRP A 456 3.35 -5.88 -9.92
N VAL A 457 3.93 -5.20 -10.91
CA VAL A 457 3.61 -5.38 -12.34
C VAL A 457 3.87 -6.83 -12.78
N ALA A 458 5.02 -7.40 -12.40
CA ALA A 458 5.34 -8.79 -12.74
C ALA A 458 4.31 -9.77 -12.19
N LEU A 459 3.91 -9.60 -10.92
CA LEU A 459 2.85 -10.41 -10.31
C LEU A 459 1.52 -10.24 -11.03
N LEU A 460 1.18 -9.02 -11.44
CA LEU A 460 -0.06 -8.75 -12.15
C LEU A 460 -0.08 -9.35 -13.57
N VAL A 461 1.04 -9.34 -14.28
CA VAL A 461 1.17 -10.03 -15.58
C VAL A 461 0.98 -11.54 -15.41
N VAL A 462 1.66 -12.16 -14.42
CA VAL A 462 1.47 -13.58 -14.11
C VAL A 462 0.01 -13.88 -13.76
N PHE A 463 -0.62 -13.04 -12.93
CA PHE A 463 -2.03 -13.16 -12.59
C PHE A 463 -2.94 -13.07 -13.83
N SER A 464 -2.63 -12.17 -14.77
CA SER A 464 -3.40 -11.99 -16.01
C SER A 464 -3.31 -13.19 -16.95
N ILE A 465 -2.20 -13.93 -16.90
CA ILE A 465 -2.03 -15.17 -17.66
C ILE A 465 -2.69 -16.35 -16.95
N ALA A 466 -2.56 -16.41 -15.61
CA ALA A 466 -2.99 -17.55 -14.81
C ALA A 466 -4.49 -17.60 -14.51
N VAL A 467 -5.19 -16.46 -14.54
CA VAL A 467 -6.62 -16.38 -14.19
C VAL A 467 -7.48 -16.16 -15.44
N PRO A 468 -8.29 -17.17 -15.85
CA PRO A 468 -9.21 -17.03 -16.97
C PRO A 468 -10.17 -15.85 -16.78
N GLY A 469 -10.39 -15.07 -17.85
CA GLY A 469 -11.26 -13.89 -17.84
C GLY A 469 -10.58 -12.59 -17.41
N VAL A 470 -9.30 -12.62 -17.02
CA VAL A 470 -8.51 -11.40 -16.78
C VAL A 470 -7.83 -10.96 -18.08
N SER A 471 -7.98 -9.69 -18.45
CA SER A 471 -7.44 -9.17 -19.71
C SER A 471 -5.95 -8.86 -19.61
N LEU A 472 -5.11 -9.72 -20.17
CA LEU A 472 -3.67 -9.47 -20.31
C LEU A 472 -3.39 -8.22 -21.14
N TRP A 473 -4.00 -8.11 -22.32
CA TRP A 473 -3.73 -7.00 -23.24
C TRP A 473 -4.29 -5.67 -22.76
N GLY A 474 -5.42 -5.68 -22.06
CA GLY A 474 -5.93 -4.51 -21.35
C GLY A 474 -4.96 -4.02 -20.28
N HIS A 475 -4.33 -4.94 -19.54
CA HIS A 475 -3.33 -4.60 -18.52
C HIS A 475 -2.01 -4.10 -19.11
N VAL A 476 -1.46 -4.82 -20.10
CA VAL A 476 -0.21 -4.45 -20.77
C VAL A 476 -0.36 -3.12 -21.51
N GLY A 477 -1.45 -2.95 -22.25
CA GLY A 477 -1.76 -1.70 -22.96
C GLY A 477 -1.94 -0.53 -22.00
N GLY A 478 -2.68 -0.73 -20.90
CA GLY A 478 -2.86 0.30 -19.88
C GLY A 478 -1.54 0.76 -19.26
N LEU A 479 -0.70 -0.20 -18.85
CA LEU A 479 0.63 0.09 -18.31
C LEU A 479 1.52 0.84 -19.31
N ALA A 480 1.56 0.38 -20.57
CA ALA A 480 2.36 0.98 -21.62
C ALA A 480 1.90 2.41 -21.94
N GLY A 481 0.58 2.63 -22.07
CA GLY A 481 0.01 3.96 -22.32
C GLY A 481 0.31 4.94 -21.19
N GLY A 482 0.16 4.49 -19.94
CA GLY A 482 0.53 5.25 -18.75
C GLY A 482 2.02 5.60 -18.69
N PHE A 483 2.88 4.63 -18.98
CA PHE A 483 4.32 4.84 -19.00
C PHE A 483 4.73 5.85 -20.07
N ALA A 484 4.20 5.73 -21.29
CA ALA A 484 4.43 6.69 -22.36
C ALA A 484 3.98 8.09 -21.97
N TYR A 485 2.78 8.23 -21.39
CA TYR A 485 2.29 9.49 -20.85
C TYR A 485 3.25 10.07 -19.79
N GLY A 486 3.71 9.28 -18.83
CA GLY A 486 4.64 9.71 -17.79
C GLY A 486 5.98 10.21 -18.36
N VAL A 487 6.55 9.50 -19.35
CA VAL A 487 7.79 9.93 -20.04
C VAL A 487 7.59 11.27 -20.76
N VAL A 488 6.52 11.42 -21.53
CA VAL A 488 6.20 12.67 -22.23
C VAL A 488 6.01 13.80 -21.23
N ARG A 489 5.24 13.55 -20.16
CA ARG A 489 4.94 14.53 -19.12
C ARG A 489 6.19 15.02 -18.38
N LEU A 490 7.18 14.16 -18.18
CA LEU A 490 8.49 14.49 -17.60
C LEU A 490 9.36 15.30 -18.54
N ARG A 491 9.45 14.90 -19.81
CA ARG A 491 10.31 15.56 -20.81
C ARG A 491 9.79 16.92 -21.25
N ALA A 492 8.46 17.09 -21.32
CA ALA A 492 7.86 18.34 -21.74
C ALA A 492 8.04 19.48 -20.71
N GLY A 493 8.40 19.17 -19.46
CA GLY A 493 8.64 20.19 -18.42
C GLY A 493 7.42 21.07 -18.09
N VAL A 494 6.22 20.67 -18.51
CA VAL A 494 5.02 21.50 -18.43
C VAL A 494 4.54 21.72 -16.99
N GLY A 495 4.14 22.96 -16.69
CA GLY A 495 3.74 23.37 -15.34
C GLY A 495 2.34 22.90 -14.92
N PRO A 496 1.91 23.24 -13.69
CA PRO A 496 0.62 22.81 -13.12
C PRO A 496 -0.62 23.18 -13.94
N ARG A 497 -0.57 24.29 -14.70
CA ARG A 497 -1.69 24.73 -15.56
C ARG A 497 -2.00 23.74 -16.67
N PHE A 498 -0.97 23.17 -17.29
CA PHE A 498 -1.15 22.15 -18.33
C PHE A 498 -1.78 20.88 -17.74
N ALA A 499 -1.30 20.44 -16.58
CA ALA A 499 -1.87 19.29 -15.89
C ALA A 499 -3.36 19.50 -15.56
N GLN A 500 -3.75 20.70 -15.12
CA GLN A 500 -5.16 21.02 -14.86
C GLN A 500 -5.98 21.03 -16.16
N ALA A 501 -5.46 21.60 -17.24
CA ALA A 501 -6.13 21.64 -18.53
C ALA A 501 -6.31 20.22 -19.12
N SER A 502 -5.27 19.38 -19.08
CA SER A 502 -5.36 17.98 -19.51
C SER A 502 -6.33 17.18 -18.63
N GLY A 503 -6.34 17.45 -17.33
CA GLY A 503 -7.29 16.88 -16.38
C GLY A 503 -8.74 17.21 -16.73
N TRP A 504 -9.05 18.49 -16.96
CA TRP A 504 -10.40 18.93 -17.37
C TRP A 504 -10.80 18.36 -18.73
N PHE A 505 -9.89 18.35 -19.70
CA PHE A 505 -10.13 17.72 -21.00
C PHE A 505 -10.45 16.23 -20.86
N CYS A 506 -9.67 15.50 -20.05
CA CYS A 506 -9.90 14.07 -19.81
C CYS A 506 -11.22 13.82 -19.05
N ALA A 507 -11.55 14.67 -18.07
CA ALA A 507 -12.83 14.58 -17.36
C ALA A 507 -14.02 14.80 -18.31
N LEU A 508 -13.95 15.82 -19.16
CA LEU A 508 -14.96 16.10 -20.17
C LEU A 508 -15.07 14.94 -21.18
N LEU A 509 -13.95 14.41 -21.65
CA LEU A 509 -13.92 13.29 -22.59
C LEU A 509 -14.57 12.03 -22.01
N LEU A 510 -14.25 11.70 -20.75
CA LEU A 510 -14.89 10.57 -20.06
C LEU A 510 -16.40 10.81 -19.86
N ALA A 511 -16.79 12.02 -19.48
CA ALA A 511 -18.20 12.38 -19.33
C ALA A 511 -18.95 12.29 -20.67
N LEU A 512 -18.37 12.80 -21.75
CA LEU A 512 -18.93 12.68 -23.10
C LEU A 512 -19.05 11.23 -23.54
N ALA A 513 -18.05 10.39 -23.25
CA ALA A 513 -18.12 8.96 -23.57
C ALA A 513 -19.30 8.27 -22.85
N VAL A 514 -19.50 8.59 -21.56
CA VAL A 514 -20.66 8.07 -20.79
C VAL A 514 -21.97 8.61 -21.35
N VAL A 515 -22.06 9.92 -21.63
CA VAL A 515 -23.26 10.52 -22.22
C VAL A 515 -23.58 9.90 -23.57
N SER A 516 -22.60 9.72 -24.46
CA SER A 516 -22.80 9.05 -25.75
C SER A 516 -23.26 7.60 -25.58
N ALA A 517 -22.69 6.86 -24.64
CA ALA A 517 -23.15 5.51 -24.33
C ALA A 517 -24.63 5.50 -23.87
N LEU A 518 -25.04 6.48 -23.07
CA LEU A 518 -26.43 6.59 -22.62
C LEU A 518 -27.37 7.06 -23.75
N THR A 519 -27.04 8.13 -24.47
CA THR A 519 -27.94 8.71 -25.48
C THR A 519 -28.10 7.84 -26.72
N SER A 520 -27.04 7.12 -27.13
CA SER A 520 -27.13 6.21 -28.27
C SER A 520 -27.93 4.94 -27.96
N ILE A 521 -28.21 4.64 -26.68
CA ILE A 521 -28.70 3.32 -26.28
C ILE A 521 -30.01 3.40 -25.47
N VAL A 522 -30.28 4.48 -24.74
CA VAL A 522 -31.60 4.71 -24.09
C VAL A 522 -32.77 4.57 -25.07
N PRO A 523 -32.69 5.07 -26.33
CA PRO A 523 -33.77 4.86 -27.31
C PRO A 523 -33.93 3.42 -27.79
N LEU A 524 -32.96 2.54 -27.49
CA LEU A 524 -32.97 1.11 -27.87
C LEU A 524 -33.45 0.20 -26.73
N LEU A 525 -33.69 0.76 -25.54
CA LEU A 525 -34.29 0.01 -24.43
C LEU A 525 -35.80 -0.15 -24.69
N PRO A 526 -36.37 -1.34 -24.44
CA PRO A 526 -37.78 -1.64 -24.70
C PRO A 526 -38.76 -0.89 -23.80
#